data_AF-A0AA37WM76-F1
#
_entry.id   AF-A0AA37WM76-F1
#
_cell.length_a   1.000
_cell.length_b   1.000
_cell.length_c   1.000
_cell.angle_alpha   90.00
_cell.angle_beta   90.00
_cell.angle_gamma   90.00
#
_symmetry.space_group_name_H-M   'P 1'
#
loop_
_entity.id
_entity.type
_entity.pdbx_description
1 polymer ?
#
loop_
_entity_poly.entity_id
_entity_poly.type
_entity_poly.pdbx_seq_one_letter_code
_entity_poly.pdbx_strand_id
1 'polypeptide(L)'
;MKESFSVDWKNWIKTNVEAGQDRNGIFKILLDEGYLYDAIVKEMQFEPTIPVGQLVNPFVAAEQMRQAQRAASNQLAQGQIVKSGLRNAGAVIPHGRVSIPNGEKLNTSLAELTTLDEFLSQDECEKLVELIKTQLRPSELSSEEADKTYRTSRTCDMGTLGSEFIASIDRRICQLVGIDPSYSEGHL
;
A
#
# COMPACT_ATOMS: atom_id res chain seq x y z
N MET A 1 -27.10 30.25 7.24
CA MET A 1 -27.72 29.00 7.75
C MET A 1 -28.77 28.57 6.74
N LYS A 2 -28.88 27.28 6.44
CA LYS A 2 -29.81 26.75 5.43
C LYS A 2 -31.16 26.44 6.10
N GLU A 3 -32.25 26.95 5.54
CA GLU A 3 -33.62 26.75 6.06
C GLU A 3 -34.44 25.77 5.22
N SER A 4 -34.01 25.51 3.98
CA SER A 4 -34.71 24.65 3.02
C SER A 4 -33.79 23.58 2.44
N PHE A 5 -34.29 22.36 2.31
CA PHE A 5 -33.57 21.23 1.71
C PHE A 5 -33.73 21.19 0.20
N SER A 6 -32.63 20.91 -0.52
CA SER A 6 -32.69 20.56 -1.94
C SER A 6 -33.29 19.17 -2.14
N VAL A 7 -33.72 18.87 -3.36
CA VAL A 7 -34.27 17.54 -3.72
C VAL A 7 -33.29 16.41 -3.36
N ASP A 8 -32.00 16.60 -3.61
CA ASP A 8 -30.97 15.61 -3.31
C ASP A 8 -30.86 15.31 -1.81
N TRP A 9 -30.90 16.36 -0.98
CA TRP A 9 -30.86 16.19 0.47
C TRP A 9 -32.12 15.52 1.01
N LYS A 10 -33.30 15.84 0.47
CA LYS A 10 -34.55 15.17 0.84
C LYS A 10 -34.51 13.69 0.50
N ASN A 11 -34.04 13.36 -0.70
CA ASN A 11 -33.86 11.97 -1.13
C ASN A 11 -32.84 11.24 -0.26
N TRP A 12 -31.72 11.89 0.08
CA TRP A 12 -30.70 11.31 0.95
C TRP A 12 -31.23 11.03 2.36
N ILE A 13 -31.94 11.99 2.97
CA ILE A 13 -32.57 11.81 4.29
C ILE A 13 -33.53 10.62 4.25
N LYS A 14 -34.44 10.59 3.27
CA LYS A 14 -35.43 9.53 3.11
C LYS A 14 -34.76 8.15 3.01
N THR A 15 -33.81 7.99 2.10
CA THR A 15 -33.11 6.72 1.89
C THR A 15 -32.41 6.23 3.16
N ASN A 16 -31.76 7.11 3.92
CA ASN A 16 -31.04 6.71 5.14
C ASN A 16 -31.99 6.37 6.29
N VAL A 17 -33.09 7.11 6.44
CA VAL A 17 -34.11 6.82 7.45
C VAL A 17 -34.83 5.50 7.14
N GLU A 18 -35.15 5.23 5.88
CA GLU A 18 -35.76 3.97 5.43
C GLU A 18 -34.80 2.78 5.57
N ALA A 19 -33.50 3.00 5.37
CA ALA A 19 -32.45 2.00 5.60
C ALA A 19 -32.16 1.76 7.11
N GLY A 20 -32.92 2.38 8.01
CA GLY A 20 -32.81 2.16 9.46
C GLY A 20 -31.53 2.74 10.08
N GLN A 21 -30.90 3.72 9.44
CA GLN A 21 -29.72 4.39 10.00
C GLN A 21 -30.08 5.23 11.24
N ASP A 22 -29.09 5.47 12.11
CA ASP A 22 -29.29 6.23 13.35
C ASP A 22 -29.76 7.66 13.05
N ARG A 23 -30.98 7.97 13.51
CA ARG A 23 -31.62 9.27 13.27
C ARG A 23 -30.90 10.41 13.98
N ASN A 24 -30.29 10.15 15.15
CA ASN A 24 -29.48 11.15 15.86
C ASN A 24 -28.22 11.51 15.05
N GLY A 25 -27.55 10.51 14.48
CA GLY A 25 -26.41 10.68 13.59
C GLY A 25 -26.75 11.43 12.30
N ILE A 26 -27.88 11.09 11.65
CA ILE A 26 -28.38 11.83 10.49
C ILE A 26 -28.65 13.29 10.86
N PHE A 27 -29.32 13.54 11.99
CA PHE A 27 -29.60 14.88 12.48
C PHE A 27 -28.30 15.69 12.67
N LYS A 28 -27.26 15.06 13.23
CA LYS A 28 -25.95 15.69 13.41
C LYS A 28 -25.27 16.05 12.09
N ILE A 29 -25.35 15.19 11.08
CA ILE A 29 -24.81 15.46 9.74
C ILE A 29 -25.46 16.71 9.15
N LEU A 30 -26.78 16.87 9.29
CA LEU A 30 -27.48 18.03 8.76
C LEU A 30 -27.12 19.32 9.50
N LEU A 31 -26.91 19.26 10.82
CA LEU A 31 -26.39 20.40 11.59
C LEU A 31 -24.98 20.81 11.12
N ASP A 32 -24.09 19.83 10.87
CA ASP A 32 -22.73 20.07 10.38
C ASP A 32 -22.72 20.69 8.97
N GLU A 33 -23.68 20.30 8.13
CA GLU A 33 -23.92 20.89 6.81
C GLU A 33 -24.53 22.30 6.85
N GLY A 34 -24.86 22.80 8.05
CA GLY A 34 -25.33 24.15 8.31
C GLY A 34 -26.84 24.35 8.19
N TYR A 35 -27.63 23.27 8.27
CA TYR A 35 -29.09 23.36 8.36
C TYR A 35 -29.56 23.79 9.74
N LEU A 36 -30.64 24.58 9.79
CA LEU A 36 -31.26 24.99 11.05
C LEU A 36 -31.93 23.81 11.76
N TYR A 37 -31.88 23.81 13.10
CA TYR A 37 -32.53 22.81 13.94
C TYR A 37 -34.01 22.63 13.59
N ASP A 38 -34.78 23.72 13.56
CA ASP A 38 -36.22 23.68 13.28
C ASP A 38 -36.53 23.16 11.86
N ALA A 39 -35.67 23.48 10.89
CA ALA A 39 -35.80 22.98 9.54
C ALA A 39 -35.58 21.46 9.48
N ILE A 40 -34.58 20.95 10.20
CA ILE A 40 -34.29 19.51 10.28
C ILE A 40 -35.43 18.77 10.97
N VAL A 41 -35.92 19.26 12.11
CA VAL A 41 -37.07 18.65 12.84
C VAL A 41 -38.27 18.53 11.93
N LYS A 42 -38.58 19.59 11.17
CA LYS A 42 -39.70 19.61 10.23
C LYS A 42 -39.54 18.62 9.09
N GLU A 43 -38.35 18.53 8.49
CA GLU A 43 -38.12 17.64 7.33
C GLU A 43 -38.01 16.17 7.75
N MET A 44 -37.31 15.87 8.84
CA MET A 44 -37.14 14.50 9.34
C MET A 44 -38.33 13.98 10.16
N GLN A 45 -39.22 14.88 10.60
CA GLN A 45 -40.30 14.60 11.56
C GLN A 45 -39.76 13.87 12.80
N PHE A 46 -38.59 14.32 13.28
CA PHE A 46 -37.83 13.68 14.34
C PHE A 46 -37.10 14.73 15.16
N GLU A 47 -37.17 14.59 16.47
CA GLU A 47 -36.33 15.34 17.42
C GLU A 47 -35.29 14.41 18.03
N PRO A 48 -34.04 14.88 18.21
CA PRO A 48 -32.98 14.07 18.79
C PRO A 48 -33.34 13.59 20.19
N THR A 49 -33.04 12.33 20.49
CA THR A 49 -33.32 11.74 21.82
C THR A 49 -32.32 12.15 22.89
N ILE A 50 -31.24 12.83 22.50
CA ILE A 50 -30.18 13.36 23.37
C ILE A 50 -29.91 14.83 23.02
N PRO A 51 -29.34 15.62 23.96
CA PRO A 51 -29.02 17.02 23.70
C PRO A 51 -28.13 17.20 22.47
N VAL A 52 -28.34 18.28 21.71
CA VAL A 52 -27.63 18.56 20.45
C VAL A 52 -26.10 18.54 20.62
N GLY A 53 -25.57 19.01 21.74
CA GLY A 53 -24.14 19.00 22.04
C GLY A 53 -23.54 17.60 22.27
N GLN A 54 -24.38 16.57 22.45
CA GLN A 54 -23.97 15.17 22.60
C GLN A 54 -24.18 14.36 21.32
N LEU A 55 -24.75 14.96 20.28
CA LEU A 55 -24.94 14.28 19.01
C LEU A 55 -23.60 14.05 18.32
N VAL A 56 -23.42 12.84 17.80
CA VAL A 56 -22.19 12.40 17.16
C VAL A 56 -22.44 12.19 15.68
N ASN A 57 -21.58 12.79 14.84
CA ASN A 57 -21.61 12.54 13.41
C ASN A 57 -20.98 11.15 13.16
N PRO A 58 -21.72 10.17 12.61
CA PRO A 58 -21.23 8.80 12.48
C PRO A 58 -20.01 8.70 11.55
N PHE A 59 -19.85 9.61 10.58
CA PHE A 59 -18.68 9.62 9.71
C PHE A 59 -17.42 10.09 10.43
N VAL A 60 -17.56 11.10 11.30
CA VAL A 60 -16.46 11.60 12.13
C VAL A 60 -16.07 10.55 13.18
N ALA A 61 -17.05 9.93 13.84
CA ALA A 61 -16.78 8.85 14.80
C ALA A 61 -16.09 7.65 14.14
N ALA A 62 -16.56 7.23 12.97
CA ALA A 62 -15.93 6.15 12.22
C ALA A 62 -14.50 6.49 11.80
N GLU A 63 -14.24 7.73 11.38
CA GLU A 63 -12.89 8.18 11.02
C GLU A 63 -11.97 8.27 12.24
N GLN A 64 -12.45 8.80 13.36
CA GLN A 64 -11.72 8.83 14.62
C GLN A 64 -11.42 7.41 15.14
N MET A 65 -12.37 6.48 15.03
CA MET A 65 -12.14 5.07 15.38
C MET A 65 -11.09 4.44 14.46
N ARG A 66 -11.15 4.68 13.14
CA ARG A 66 -10.12 4.22 12.20
C ARG A 66 -8.74 4.80 12.53
N GLN A 67 -8.67 6.08 12.87
CA GLN A 67 -7.43 6.75 13.26
C GLN A 67 -6.90 6.24 14.60
N ALA A 68 -7.76 6.03 15.60
CA ALA A 68 -7.41 5.45 16.88
C ALA A 68 -6.92 4.01 16.73
N GLN A 69 -7.56 3.20 15.87
CA GLN A 69 -7.10 1.85 15.51
C GLN A 69 -5.72 1.89 14.83
N ARG A 70 -5.49 2.82 13.89
CA ARG A 70 -4.17 3.02 13.27
C ARG A 70 -3.11 3.47 14.28
N ALA A 71 -3.46 4.39 15.17
CA ALA A 71 -2.56 4.89 16.21
C ALA A 71 -2.22 3.81 17.24
N ALA A 72 -3.19 2.99 17.64
CA ALA A 72 -2.97 1.84 18.53
C ALA A 72 -2.11 0.76 17.87
N SER A 73 -2.33 0.46 16.57
CA SER A 73 -1.45 -0.42 15.79
C SER A 73 -0.02 0.14 15.67
N ASN A 74 0.13 1.46 15.53
CA ASN A 74 1.44 2.12 15.49
C ASN A 74 2.13 2.18 16.87
N GLN A 75 1.37 2.28 17.98
CA GLN A 75 1.93 2.25 19.33
C GLN A 75 2.39 0.85 19.75
N LEU A 76 1.70 -0.22 19.33
CA LEU A 76 2.18 -1.60 19.49
C LEU A 76 3.46 -1.86 18.65
N ALA A 77 3.65 -1.14 17.55
CA ALA A 77 4.86 -1.22 16.71
C ALA A 77 6.08 -0.48 17.30
N GLN A 78 5.90 0.41 18.30
CA GLN A 78 7.01 1.13 18.94
C GLN A 78 7.73 0.33 20.06
N GLY A 79 7.16 -0.80 20.49
CA GLY A 79 7.81 -1.75 21.41
C GLY A 79 8.30 -3.04 20.76
N GLN A 80 8.03 -3.22 19.46
CA GLN A 80 8.30 -4.48 18.76
C GLN A 80 8.83 -4.15 17.36
N ILE A 81 10.11 -4.43 17.15
CA ILE A 81 10.69 -4.64 15.84
C ILE A 81 9.94 -5.85 15.22
N VAL A 82 8.81 -5.61 14.56
CA VAL A 82 8.02 -6.65 13.87
C VAL A 82 7.94 -6.27 12.39
N LYS A 83 8.70 -6.91 11.50
CA LYS A 83 8.34 -8.19 10.85
C LYS A 83 6.97 -8.20 10.13
N SER A 84 6.42 -7.06 9.73
CA SER A 84 5.41 -7.05 8.66
C SER A 84 5.97 -6.28 7.47
N GLY A 85 6.31 -7.02 6.42
CA GLY A 85 6.69 -6.48 5.13
C GLY A 85 5.67 -5.47 4.61
N LEU A 86 6.13 -4.61 3.71
CA LEU A 86 5.34 -3.62 2.98
C LEU A 86 4.29 -4.33 2.10
N ARG A 87 3.23 -4.86 2.72
CA ARG A 87 2.10 -5.48 2.01
C ARG A 87 1.29 -4.38 1.35
N ASN A 88 1.64 -4.07 0.11
CA ASN A 88 0.88 -3.16 -0.73
C ASN A 88 -0.39 -3.81 -1.31
N ALA A 89 -0.61 -5.13 -1.07
CA ALA A 89 -1.78 -5.88 -1.54
C ALA A 89 -2.11 -5.67 -3.03
N GLY A 90 -1.08 -5.45 -3.86
CA GLY A 90 -1.23 -5.16 -5.29
C GLY A 90 -1.77 -3.77 -5.63
N ALA A 91 -1.90 -2.83 -4.69
CA ALA A 91 -2.27 -1.45 -5.00
C ALA A 91 -1.18 -0.77 -5.85
N VAL A 92 -1.60 0.06 -6.81
CA VAL A 92 -0.68 0.76 -7.71
C VAL A 92 0.20 1.71 -6.91
N ILE A 93 1.52 1.53 -6.98
CA ILE A 93 2.48 2.51 -6.45
C ILE A 93 2.53 3.67 -7.46
N PRO A 94 2.26 4.92 -7.05
CA PRO A 94 2.38 6.07 -7.93
C PRO A 94 3.78 6.15 -8.55
N HIS A 95 3.85 6.45 -9.85
CA HIS A 95 5.12 6.70 -10.55
C HIS A 95 5.95 7.76 -9.81
N GLY A 96 7.25 7.52 -9.63
CA GLY A 96 8.17 8.43 -8.93
C GLY A 96 8.25 8.29 -7.40
N ARG A 97 7.61 7.27 -6.80
CA ARG A 97 7.66 7.02 -5.35
C ARG A 97 8.77 6.07 -4.90
N VAL A 98 9.44 5.38 -5.83
CA VAL A 98 10.61 4.55 -5.50
C VAL A 98 11.76 5.48 -5.15
N SER A 99 12.05 5.58 -3.86
CA SER A 99 13.16 6.35 -3.32
C SER A 99 14.22 5.35 -2.88
N ILE A 100 15.34 5.33 -3.61
CA ILE A 100 16.51 4.50 -3.29
C ILE A 100 17.49 5.41 -2.54
N PRO A 101 17.67 5.24 -1.22
CA PRO A 101 18.63 6.01 -0.45
C PRO A 101 20.03 5.82 -1.02
N ASN A 102 20.80 6.90 -1.14
CA ASN A 102 22.16 6.92 -1.71
C ASN A 102 22.25 6.47 -3.18
N GLY A 103 21.10 6.33 -3.86
CA GLY A 103 21.07 6.04 -5.29
C GLY A 103 21.22 7.31 -6.13
N GLU A 104 22.01 7.23 -7.19
CA GLU A 104 22.16 8.29 -8.18
C GLU A 104 21.19 8.06 -9.35
N LYS A 105 20.30 9.02 -9.60
CA LYS A 105 19.37 8.95 -10.73
C LYS A 105 20.07 9.34 -12.03
N LEU A 106 19.94 8.50 -13.06
CA LEU A 106 20.39 8.87 -14.39
C LEU A 106 19.45 9.92 -14.98
N ASN A 107 20.01 11.08 -15.36
CA ASN A 107 19.24 12.19 -15.92
C ASN A 107 18.88 11.92 -17.39
N THR A 108 17.84 11.13 -17.62
CA THR A 108 17.25 10.90 -18.93
C THR A 108 15.73 10.87 -18.85
N SER A 109 15.05 11.36 -19.89
CA SER A 109 13.59 11.28 -20.00
C SER A 109 13.09 9.96 -20.57
N LEU A 110 14.00 9.09 -21.05
CA LEU A 110 13.65 7.84 -21.71
C LEU A 110 13.48 6.66 -20.74
N ALA A 111 14.06 6.75 -19.55
CA ALA A 111 14.07 5.67 -18.58
C ALA A 111 14.15 6.20 -17.14
N GLU A 112 13.52 5.49 -16.21
CA GLU A 112 13.74 5.69 -14.78
C GLU A 112 14.84 4.72 -14.33
N LEU A 113 16.09 5.20 -14.34
CA LEU A 113 17.26 4.40 -13.94
C LEU A 113 17.93 5.05 -12.72
N THR A 114 18.24 4.23 -11.71
CA THR A 114 18.98 4.64 -10.52
C THR A 114 20.11 3.65 -10.29
N THR A 115 21.33 4.15 -10.10
CA THR A 115 22.50 3.36 -9.74
C THR A 115 22.74 3.45 -8.24
N LEU A 116 23.08 2.34 -7.60
CA LEU A 116 23.48 2.31 -6.20
C LEU A 116 24.82 1.59 -6.11
N ASP A 117 25.86 2.37 -5.84
CA ASP A 117 27.21 1.83 -5.67
C ASP A 117 27.34 1.14 -4.31
N GLU A 118 28.29 0.19 -4.25
CA GLU A 118 28.63 -0.55 -3.03
C GLU A 118 27.43 -1.23 -2.34
N PHE A 119 26.38 -1.58 -3.11
CA PHE A 119 25.26 -2.37 -2.58
C PHE A 119 25.72 -3.72 -2.04
N LEU A 120 26.69 -4.36 -2.72
CA LEU A 120 27.41 -5.53 -2.21
C LEU A 120 28.83 -5.11 -1.86
N SER A 121 29.33 -5.62 -0.74
CA SER A 121 30.76 -5.52 -0.42
C SER A 121 31.60 -6.40 -1.35
N GLN A 122 32.92 -6.15 -1.41
CA GLN A 122 33.85 -6.94 -2.21
C GLN A 122 33.79 -8.45 -1.88
N ASP A 123 33.75 -8.80 -0.59
CA ASP A 123 33.63 -10.20 -0.13
C ASP A 123 32.31 -10.84 -0.58
N GLU A 124 31.21 -10.09 -0.55
CA GLU A 124 29.91 -10.55 -1.03
C GLU A 124 29.90 -10.75 -2.54
N CYS A 125 30.55 -9.87 -3.30
CA CYS A 125 30.74 -10.03 -4.74
C CYS A 125 31.52 -11.30 -5.07
N GLU A 126 32.63 -11.56 -4.37
CA GLU A 126 33.44 -12.77 -4.55
C GLU A 126 32.63 -14.04 -4.26
N LYS A 127 31.93 -14.06 -3.12
CA LYS A 127 31.06 -15.17 -2.74
C LYS A 127 29.93 -15.40 -3.74
N LEU A 128 29.34 -14.32 -4.26
CA LEU A 128 28.29 -14.41 -5.28
C LEU A 128 28.83 -15.02 -6.58
N VAL A 129 30.01 -14.61 -7.01
CA VAL A 129 30.68 -15.16 -8.20
C VAL A 129 30.99 -16.65 -8.03
N GLU A 130 31.50 -17.06 -6.87
CA GLU A 130 31.74 -18.48 -6.58
C GLU A 130 30.45 -19.28 -6.64
N LEU A 131 29.38 -18.78 -6.02
CA LEU A 131 28.08 -19.44 -6.01
C LEU A 131 27.51 -19.59 -7.43
N ILE A 132 27.55 -18.53 -8.24
CA ILE A 132 27.09 -18.56 -9.64
C ILE A 132 27.82 -19.67 -10.40
N LYS A 133 29.15 -19.76 -10.27
CA LYS A 133 29.97 -20.75 -10.98
C LYS A 133 29.57 -22.20 -10.69
N THR A 134 28.95 -22.49 -9.54
CA THR A 134 28.53 -23.85 -9.16
C THR A 134 27.38 -24.40 -10.01
N GLN A 135 26.48 -23.54 -10.51
CA GLN A 135 25.26 -23.96 -11.21
C GLN A 135 25.06 -23.25 -12.56
N LEU A 136 26.15 -22.91 -13.25
CA LEU A 136 26.08 -22.34 -14.59
C LEU A 136 25.72 -23.41 -15.63
N ARG A 137 24.59 -23.22 -16.31
CA ARG A 137 24.14 -24.08 -17.40
C ARG A 137 24.11 -23.35 -18.75
N PRO A 138 24.08 -24.13 -19.84
CA PRO A 138 23.43 -23.79 -21.07
C PRO A 138 22.27 -22.82 -20.90
N SER A 139 22.32 -21.55 -21.30
CA SER A 139 21.03 -20.84 -21.38
C SER A 139 20.16 -21.57 -22.45
N GLU A 140 18.85 -21.37 -22.51
CA GLU A 140 17.96 -22.03 -23.50
C GLU A 140 17.62 -21.09 -24.67
N LEU A 141 17.47 -21.62 -25.89
CA LEU A 141 17.02 -20.84 -27.05
C LEU A 141 15.51 -21.03 -27.20
N SER A 142 14.80 -19.97 -27.54
CA SER A 142 13.38 -20.04 -27.91
C SER A 142 13.15 -20.52 -29.36
N SER A 143 14.21 -20.67 -30.15
CA SER A 143 14.17 -21.01 -31.58
C SER A 143 14.44 -22.51 -31.83
N GLU A 144 13.75 -23.10 -32.80
CA GLU A 144 13.93 -24.50 -33.22
C GLU A 144 15.21 -24.75 -34.05
N GLU A 145 15.89 -23.68 -34.51
CA GLU A 145 17.10 -23.83 -35.33
C GLU A 145 18.33 -24.17 -34.47
N ALA A 146 18.89 -25.36 -34.71
CA ALA A 146 19.92 -26.00 -33.94
C ALA A 146 21.35 -25.49 -34.24
N ASP A 147 21.55 -24.19 -34.41
CA ASP A 147 22.92 -23.65 -34.51
C ASP A 147 23.57 -23.59 -33.12
N LYS A 148 24.24 -24.68 -32.76
CA LYS A 148 24.91 -24.88 -31.48
C LYS A 148 26.16 -23.99 -31.31
N THR A 149 26.59 -23.28 -32.35
CA THR A 149 27.81 -22.46 -32.31
C THR A 149 27.58 -21.01 -31.86
N TYR A 150 26.33 -20.55 -31.79
CA TYR A 150 26.01 -19.15 -31.50
C TYR A 150 25.96 -18.80 -30.00
N ARG A 151 25.96 -19.79 -29.08
CA ARG A 151 25.76 -19.51 -27.67
C ARG A 151 27.07 -19.38 -26.87
N THR A 152 27.42 -18.14 -26.53
CA THR A 152 28.49 -17.83 -25.55
C THR A 152 27.97 -17.54 -24.14
N SER A 153 26.65 -17.42 -23.94
CA SER A 153 26.04 -17.11 -22.64
C SER A 153 25.70 -18.36 -21.81
N ARG A 154 25.81 -18.21 -20.49
CA ARG A 154 25.44 -19.21 -19.48
C ARG A 154 24.50 -18.56 -18.45
N THR A 155 23.55 -19.31 -17.93
CA THR A 155 22.58 -18.85 -16.92
C THR A 155 22.79 -19.61 -15.61
N CYS A 156 22.54 -18.95 -14.49
CA CYS A 156 22.40 -19.57 -13.17
C CYS A 156 21.08 -19.09 -12.56
N ASP A 157 20.19 -20.02 -12.22
CA ASP A 157 18.89 -19.74 -11.63
C ASP A 157 19.03 -19.56 -10.11
N MET A 158 19.62 -18.44 -9.70
CA MET A 158 20.11 -18.21 -8.32
C MET A 158 19.04 -18.38 -7.23
N GLY A 159 17.78 -18.07 -7.51
CA GLY A 159 16.67 -18.23 -6.56
C GLY A 159 16.44 -19.69 -6.13
N THR A 160 16.81 -20.65 -6.97
CA THR A 160 16.59 -22.08 -6.72
C THR A 160 17.70 -22.76 -5.89
N LEU A 161 18.77 -22.03 -5.59
CA LEU A 161 19.96 -22.58 -4.91
C LEU A 161 19.73 -22.88 -3.42
N GLY A 162 18.65 -22.38 -2.82
CA GLY A 162 18.39 -22.53 -1.38
C GLY A 162 19.45 -21.88 -0.49
N SER A 163 20.23 -20.95 -1.02
CA SER A 163 21.33 -20.30 -0.31
C SER A 163 20.81 -19.15 0.54
N GLU A 164 21.01 -19.22 1.86
CA GLU A 164 20.71 -18.14 2.81
C GLU A 164 21.39 -16.81 2.44
N PHE A 165 22.55 -16.89 1.78
CA PHE A 165 23.25 -15.72 1.27
C PHE A 165 22.49 -15.05 0.11
N ILE A 166 21.94 -15.81 -0.83
CA ILE A 166 21.10 -15.26 -1.91
C ILE A 166 19.79 -14.72 -1.34
N ALA A 167 19.17 -15.46 -0.42
CA ALA A 167 17.94 -15.02 0.24
C ALA A 167 18.14 -13.73 1.07
N SER A 168 19.35 -13.47 1.57
CA SER A 168 19.65 -12.20 2.26
C SER A 168 19.81 -11.03 1.28
N ILE A 169 20.44 -11.25 0.12
CA ILE A 169 20.55 -10.25 -0.95
C ILE A 169 19.15 -9.89 -1.47
N ASP A 170 18.31 -10.88 -1.76
CA ASP A 170 16.94 -10.68 -2.24
C ASP A 170 16.11 -9.83 -1.25
N ARG A 171 16.18 -10.16 0.05
CA ARG A 171 15.53 -9.36 1.10
C ARG A 171 16.03 -7.92 1.15
N ARG A 172 17.33 -7.69 0.98
CA ARG A 172 17.92 -6.34 0.96
C ARG A 172 17.45 -5.55 -0.26
N ILE A 173 17.36 -6.19 -1.43
CA ILE A 173 16.81 -5.57 -2.64
C ILE A 173 15.34 -5.19 -2.40
N CYS A 174 14.51 -6.14 -1.93
CA CYS A 174 13.10 -5.90 -1.63
C CYS A 174 12.90 -4.73 -0.64
N GLN A 175 13.69 -4.69 0.43
CA GLN A 175 13.69 -3.60 1.40
C GLN A 175 14.09 -2.26 0.78
N LEU A 176 15.10 -2.26 -0.09
CA LEU A 176 15.60 -1.06 -0.76
C LEU A 176 14.56 -0.45 -1.70
N VAL A 177 13.88 -1.28 -2.49
CA VAL A 177 12.86 -0.81 -3.45
C VAL A 177 11.47 -0.65 -2.83
N GLY A 178 11.27 -1.16 -1.62
CA GLY A 178 10.01 -1.09 -0.90
C GLY A 178 8.95 -2.11 -1.35
N ILE A 179 9.38 -3.28 -1.84
CA ILE A 179 8.52 -4.37 -2.31
C ILE A 179 8.43 -5.46 -1.22
N ASP A 180 7.25 -6.07 -1.05
CA ASP A 180 7.11 -7.24 -0.18
C ASP A 180 7.86 -8.44 -0.79
N PRO A 181 8.72 -9.15 -0.03
CA PRO A 181 9.42 -10.33 -0.51
C PRO A 181 8.50 -11.42 -1.10
N SER A 182 7.22 -11.47 -0.76
CA SER A 182 6.26 -12.39 -1.38
C SER A 182 6.04 -12.16 -2.87
N TYR A 183 6.47 -11.00 -3.39
CA TYR A 183 6.44 -10.68 -4.83
C TYR A 183 7.78 -10.94 -5.52
N SER A 184 8.81 -11.42 -4.81
CA SER A 184 10.09 -11.77 -5.43
C SER A 184 10.00 -13.10 -6.18
N GLU A 185 10.63 -13.15 -7.36
CA GLU A 185 10.79 -14.38 -8.14
C GLU A 185 11.67 -15.43 -7.42
N GLY A 186 12.52 -15.00 -6.48
CA GLY A 186 13.36 -15.89 -5.68
C GLY A 186 12.64 -16.59 -4.53
N HIS A 187 11.36 -16.27 -4.27
CA HIS A 187 10.55 -16.82 -3.19
C HIS A 187 9.62 -17.94 -3.68
N LEU A 188 10.19 -18.97 -4.32
CA LEU A 188 9.51 -20.20 -4.75
C LEU A 188 9.83 -21.38 -3.83
#